data_AF-A0A8C4VWK1-F1
#
_entry.id   AF-A0A8C4VWK1-F1
#
_cell.length_a   1.000
_cell.length_b   1.000
_cell.length_c   1.000
_cell.angle_alpha   90.00
_cell.angle_beta   90.00
_cell.angle_gamma   90.00
#
_symmetry.space_group_name_H-M   'P 1'
#
loop_
_entity.id
_entity.type
_entity.pdbx_description
1 polymer ?
#
loop_
_entity_poly.entity_id
_entity_poly.type
_entity_poly.pdbx_seq_one_letter_code
_entity_poly.pdbx_strand_id
1 'polypeptide(L)'
;VGQNSQLYLRMMWCAIKANPRVEGFLLMSSPVPQTIIIGAYIYFVTSLGPKLMENRKPFELRQIMAFYNFGVVALSVYMTYEFLMSGWATGYSFRCDLVDYSRSPTALRMVRTCWLYYFSKFIELLDTIFFVLRKKEGQITFLHVLHHSIMPWTWWFGVKFAAGGLGTFHALLNCIVHIIMYSYYGLCSLGPAYYKYLWWKKHMTSIQLVQFLMVTVHVGQIYFMDDCPYPYPVFIFIIWLYGSMFLILFLHFWYHAYTRGQRPPKTMKNGISKSKDH
;
A
#
# COMPACT_ATOMS: atom_id res chain seq x y z
N VAL A 1 -27.55 -29.43 13.11
CA VAL A 1 -27.08 -28.39 12.15
C VAL A 1 -25.72 -27.77 12.54
N GLY A 2 -25.26 -27.81 13.79
CA GLY A 2 -24.01 -27.12 14.22
C GLY A 2 -22.66 -27.85 14.06
N GLN A 3 -22.63 -29.17 13.85
CA GLN A 3 -21.36 -29.94 13.76
C GLN A 3 -20.75 -29.94 12.35
N ASN A 4 -21.59 -29.93 11.31
CA ASN A 4 -21.12 -29.91 9.92
C ASN A 4 -20.51 -28.56 9.52
N SER A 5 -20.99 -27.43 10.04
CA SER A 5 -20.41 -26.12 9.72
C SER A 5 -19.00 -25.94 10.29
N GLN A 6 -18.73 -26.43 11.50
CA GLN A 6 -17.37 -26.44 12.07
C GLN A 6 -16.44 -27.42 11.37
N LEU A 7 -16.95 -28.58 10.90
CA LEU A 7 -16.16 -29.54 10.13
C LEU A 7 -15.83 -29.00 8.74
N TYR A 8 -16.78 -28.35 8.05
CA TYR A 8 -16.54 -27.65 6.80
C TYR A 8 -15.57 -26.50 6.96
N LEU A 9 -15.70 -25.66 8.00
CA LEU A 9 -14.73 -24.62 8.32
C LEU A 9 -13.35 -25.21 8.61
N ARG A 10 -13.25 -26.28 9.40
CA ARG A 10 -11.97 -26.98 9.65
C ARG A 10 -11.39 -27.61 8.39
N MET A 11 -12.20 -28.17 7.50
CA MET A 11 -11.75 -28.71 6.21
C MET A 11 -11.33 -27.60 5.24
N MET A 12 -12.03 -26.45 5.23
CA MET A 12 -11.64 -25.26 4.46
C MET A 12 -10.32 -24.69 4.96
N TRP A 13 -10.09 -24.67 6.27
CA TRP A 13 -8.80 -24.30 6.86
C TRP A 13 -7.70 -25.35 6.63
N CYS A 14 -8.02 -26.65 6.65
CA CYS A 14 -7.07 -27.74 6.32
C CYS A 14 -6.73 -27.84 4.83
N ALA A 15 -7.58 -27.33 3.93
CA ALA A 15 -7.36 -27.34 2.49
C ALA A 15 -6.46 -26.18 2.00
N ILE A 16 -6.28 -25.14 2.82
CA ILE A 16 -5.37 -24.04 2.52
C ILE A 16 -3.95 -24.45 2.95
N LYS A 17 -3.25 -25.17 2.05
CA LYS A 17 -1.84 -25.49 2.27
C LYS A 17 -0.99 -24.23 2.16
N ALA A 18 -0.31 -23.88 3.25
CA ALA A 18 0.70 -22.84 3.23
C ALA A 18 1.79 -23.16 2.19
N ASN A 19 2.27 -22.14 1.49
CA ASN A 19 3.36 -22.28 0.54
C ASN A 19 4.67 -22.58 1.30
N PRO A 20 5.27 -23.77 1.17
CA PRO A 20 6.50 -24.11 1.89
C PRO A 20 7.70 -23.29 1.39
N ARG A 21 7.61 -22.65 0.22
CA ARG A 21 8.70 -21.85 -0.37
C ARG A 21 8.98 -20.54 0.38
N VAL A 22 8.08 -20.12 1.26
CA VAL A 22 8.27 -18.93 2.12
C VAL A 22 8.70 -19.30 3.53
N GLU A 23 8.91 -20.58 3.83
CA GLU A 23 9.42 -21.01 5.12
C GLU A 23 10.85 -20.47 5.34
N GLY A 24 11.12 -19.96 6.54
CA GLY A 24 12.38 -19.29 6.87
C GLY A 24 12.47 -17.82 6.46
N PHE A 25 11.52 -17.28 5.68
CA PHE A 25 11.47 -15.84 5.42
C PHE A 25 11.02 -15.08 6.67
N LEU A 26 11.59 -13.89 6.87
CA LEU A 26 11.28 -13.04 8.02
C LEU A 26 9.77 -12.75 8.07
N LEU A 27 9.18 -12.85 9.27
CA LEU A 27 7.74 -12.70 9.56
C LEU A 27 6.80 -13.74 8.93
N MET A 28 7.28 -14.78 8.22
CA MET A 28 6.41 -15.76 7.54
C MET A 28 6.07 -17.02 8.36
N SER A 29 6.55 -17.12 9.61
CA SER A 29 6.27 -18.26 10.49
C SER A 29 4.82 -18.30 10.97
N SER A 30 4.27 -17.15 11.37
CA SER A 30 2.93 -16.99 11.95
C SER A 30 2.44 -15.56 11.69
N PRO A 31 1.13 -15.27 11.65
CA PRO A 31 0.62 -13.90 11.56
C PRO A 31 0.74 -13.14 12.89
N VAL A 32 1.13 -13.79 13.99
CA VAL A 32 1.21 -13.18 15.32
C VAL A 32 2.26 -12.07 15.40
N PRO A 33 3.53 -12.25 14.97
CA PRO A 33 4.55 -11.19 15.07
C PRO A 33 4.15 -9.91 14.34
N GLN A 34 3.61 -10.01 13.12
CA GLN A 34 3.17 -8.82 12.39
C GLN A 34 1.97 -8.13 13.06
N THR A 35 1.08 -8.90 13.69
CA THR A 35 -0.10 -8.34 14.39
C THR A 35 0.37 -7.52 15.60
N ILE A 36 1.39 -8.00 16.32
CA ILE A 36 2.01 -7.26 17.42
C ILE A 36 2.66 -5.97 16.91
N ILE A 37 3.44 -6.04 15.81
CA ILE A 37 4.09 -4.86 15.22
C ILE A 37 3.06 -3.82 14.79
N ILE A 38 1.99 -4.22 14.10
CA ILE A 38 0.94 -3.32 13.62
C ILE A 38 0.15 -2.75 14.79
N GLY A 39 -0.17 -3.55 15.82
CA GLY A 39 -0.83 -3.07 17.04
C GLY A 39 0.02 -2.03 17.78
N ALA A 40 1.33 -2.29 17.93
CA ALA A 40 2.26 -1.34 18.51
C ALA A 40 2.37 -0.05 17.68
N TYR A 41 2.41 -0.17 16.36
CA TYR A 41 2.40 0.96 15.43
C TYR A 41 1.14 1.82 15.60
N ILE A 42 -0.06 1.22 15.58
CA ILE A 42 -1.32 1.94 15.76
C ILE A 42 -1.31 2.67 17.10
N TYR A 43 -0.97 1.96 18.18
CA TYR A 43 -0.89 2.55 19.52
C TYR A 43 0.11 3.73 19.58
N PHE A 44 1.28 3.58 18.96
CA PHE A 44 2.27 4.63 18.89
C PHE A 44 1.76 5.86 18.13
N VAL A 45 1.21 5.70 16.93
CA VAL A 45 0.87 6.86 16.08
C VAL A 45 -0.40 7.58 16.49
N THR A 46 -1.31 6.89 17.17
CA THR A 46 -2.61 7.44 17.59
C THR A 46 -2.64 7.93 19.04
N SER A 47 -1.76 7.41 19.91
CA SER A 47 -1.81 7.71 21.35
C SER A 47 -0.45 8.06 21.93
N LEU A 48 0.48 7.10 22.01
CA LEU A 48 1.72 7.29 22.76
C LEU A 48 2.63 8.37 22.16
N GLY A 49 2.86 8.32 20.84
CA GLY A 49 3.72 9.25 20.12
C GLY A 49 3.27 10.71 20.23
N PRO A 50 2.00 11.05 19.91
CA PRO A 50 1.47 12.40 20.12
C PRO A 50 1.62 12.89 21.57
N LYS A 51 1.32 12.04 22.55
CA LYS A 51 1.47 12.37 23.99
C LYS A 51 2.93 12.66 24.37
N LEU A 52 3.88 11.88 23.85
CA LEU A 52 5.31 12.12 24.08
C LEU A 52 5.82 13.40 23.41
N MET A 53 5.18 13.83 22.32
CA MET A 53 5.54 15.02 21.53
C MET A 53 4.81 16.30 21.96
N GLU A 54 3.82 16.20 22.86
CA GLU A 54 3.00 17.33 23.32
C GLU A 54 3.87 18.49 23.81
N ASN A 55 4.78 18.20 24.74
CA ASN A 55 5.70 19.16 25.36
C ASN A 55 7.07 19.24 24.69
N ARG A 56 7.22 18.71 23.47
CA ARG A 56 8.47 18.74 22.70
C ARG A 56 8.34 19.60 21.45
N LYS A 57 9.46 20.19 21.02
CA LYS A 57 9.55 20.85 19.71
C LYS A 57 9.55 19.78 18.61
N PRO A 58 8.96 20.07 17.42
CA PRO A 58 8.99 19.14 16.30
C PRO A 58 10.44 18.88 15.86
N PHE A 59 10.75 17.63 15.53
CA PHE A 59 12.08 17.24 15.07
C PHE A 59 12.36 17.72 13.64
N GLU A 60 13.58 18.21 13.39
CA GLU A 60 14.06 18.56 12.05
C GLU A 60 14.65 17.34 11.34
N LEU A 61 13.79 16.57 10.68
CA LEU A 61 14.16 15.28 10.05
C LEU A 61 14.35 15.37 8.52
N ARG A 62 14.61 16.56 7.97
CA ARG A 62 14.58 16.80 6.50
C ARG A 62 15.52 15.88 5.72
N GLN A 63 16.77 15.76 6.16
CA GLN A 63 17.76 14.91 5.48
C GLN A 63 17.39 13.43 5.59
N ILE A 64 16.99 12.97 6.79
CA ILE A 64 16.56 11.59 7.03
C ILE A 64 15.37 11.24 6.14
N MET A 65 14.35 12.11 6.06
CA MET A 65 13.22 11.91 5.17
C MET A 65 13.64 11.93 3.70
N ALA A 66 14.59 12.76 3.28
CA ALA A 66 15.07 12.75 1.90
C ALA A 66 15.71 11.39 1.56
N PHE A 67 16.65 10.90 2.38
CA PHE A 67 17.26 9.58 2.20
C PHE A 67 16.23 8.46 2.22
N TYR A 68 15.30 8.49 3.16
CA TYR A 68 14.22 7.53 3.26
C TYR A 68 13.34 7.53 2.00
N ASN A 69 12.84 8.69 1.57
CA ASN A 69 11.95 8.79 0.40
C ASN A 69 12.66 8.31 -0.88
N PHE A 70 13.91 8.73 -1.11
CA PHE A 70 14.68 8.25 -2.27
C PHE A 70 15.04 6.77 -2.18
N GLY A 71 15.26 6.25 -0.97
CA GLY A 71 15.42 4.81 -0.73
C GLY A 71 14.17 4.02 -1.08
N VAL A 72 12.98 4.52 -0.69
CA VAL A 72 11.70 3.90 -1.05
C VAL A 72 11.43 3.99 -2.56
N VAL A 73 11.83 5.09 -3.23
CA VAL A 73 11.80 5.17 -4.70
C VAL A 73 12.65 4.07 -5.31
N ALA A 74 13.92 3.93 -4.90
CA ALA A 74 14.82 2.91 -5.42
C ALA A 74 14.28 1.48 -5.18
N LEU A 75 13.75 1.21 -3.98
CA LEU A 75 13.10 -0.05 -3.65
C LEU A 75 11.87 -0.31 -4.54
N SER A 76 11.06 0.73 -4.80
CA SER A 76 9.87 0.62 -5.66
C SER A 76 10.24 0.37 -7.11
N VAL A 77 11.29 1.04 -7.65
CA VAL A 77 11.82 0.75 -8.99
C VAL A 77 12.27 -0.70 -9.08
N TYR A 78 13.03 -1.18 -8.09
CA TYR A 78 13.49 -2.55 -8.04
C TYR A 78 12.34 -3.55 -7.99
N MET A 79 11.35 -3.34 -7.12
CA MET A 79 10.17 -4.21 -7.04
C MET A 79 9.32 -4.18 -8.31
N THR A 80 9.16 -3.02 -8.96
CA THR A 80 8.49 -2.94 -10.28
C THR A 80 9.22 -3.81 -11.30
N TYR A 81 10.55 -3.67 -11.42
CA TYR A 81 11.35 -4.50 -12.31
C TYR A 81 11.22 -5.99 -11.99
N GLU A 82 11.31 -6.36 -10.72
CA GLU A 82 11.18 -7.74 -10.28
C GLU A 82 9.79 -8.31 -10.58
N PHE A 83 8.69 -7.57 -10.37
CA PHE A 83 7.35 -8.02 -10.73
C PHE A 83 7.20 -8.21 -12.24
N LEU A 84 7.71 -7.27 -13.04
CA LEU A 84 7.72 -7.38 -14.51
C LEU A 84 8.44 -8.64 -14.95
N MET A 85 9.66 -8.86 -14.47
CA MET A 85 10.49 -9.99 -14.88
C MET A 85 10.15 -11.33 -14.19
N SER A 86 9.24 -11.32 -13.22
CA SER A 86 8.72 -12.53 -12.57
C SER A 86 7.45 -13.08 -13.24
N GLY A 87 6.87 -12.36 -14.21
CA GLY A 87 5.70 -12.83 -14.94
C GLY A 87 5.03 -11.77 -15.81
N TRP A 88 4.85 -10.56 -15.26
CA TRP A 88 4.02 -9.51 -15.89
C TRP A 88 4.54 -9.00 -17.25
N ALA A 89 5.83 -9.13 -17.54
CA ALA A 89 6.44 -8.79 -18.82
C ALA A 89 6.93 -10.02 -19.60
N THR A 90 6.84 -11.23 -19.02
CA THR A 90 7.51 -12.43 -19.54
C THR A 90 6.57 -13.60 -19.80
N GLY A 91 5.28 -13.48 -19.52
CA GLY A 91 4.33 -14.55 -19.85
C GLY A 91 2.92 -14.44 -19.26
N TYR A 92 2.66 -13.52 -18.33
CA TYR A 92 1.30 -13.30 -17.82
C TYR A 92 0.42 -12.64 -18.89
N SER A 93 -0.84 -13.07 -18.90
CA SER A 93 -1.86 -12.70 -19.87
C SER A 93 -2.68 -11.46 -19.49
N PHE A 94 -2.51 -10.95 -18.25
CA PHE A 94 -3.37 -9.91 -17.66
C PHE A 94 -4.84 -10.34 -17.58
N ARG A 95 -5.05 -11.65 -17.39
CA ARG A 95 -6.37 -12.29 -17.29
C ARG A 95 -6.34 -13.33 -16.17
N CYS A 96 -6.55 -14.60 -16.49
CA CYS A 96 -6.49 -15.70 -15.54
C CYS A 96 -5.04 -16.19 -15.36
N ASP A 97 -4.22 -15.38 -14.69
CA ASP A 97 -2.85 -15.75 -14.37
C ASP A 97 -2.83 -16.51 -13.03
N LEU A 98 -2.50 -17.80 -13.09
CA LEU A 98 -2.46 -18.67 -11.91
C LEU A 98 -1.16 -18.51 -11.13
N VAL A 99 -1.18 -18.91 -9.86
CA VAL A 99 0.02 -18.99 -9.04
C VAL A 99 0.84 -20.21 -9.45
N ASP A 100 2.09 -20.00 -9.87
CA ASP A 100 3.04 -21.10 -10.09
C ASP A 100 3.63 -21.56 -8.74
N TYR A 101 3.30 -22.78 -8.31
CA TYR A 101 3.81 -23.41 -7.08
C TYR A 101 5.10 -24.21 -7.28
N SER A 102 5.64 -24.27 -8.49
CA SER A 102 6.90 -24.93 -8.78
C SER A 102 8.08 -24.25 -8.08
N ARG A 103 9.24 -24.92 -8.09
CA ARG A 103 10.52 -24.36 -7.64
C ARG A 103 11.35 -23.83 -8.81
N SER A 104 10.71 -23.46 -9.92
CA SER A 104 11.40 -22.83 -11.06
C SER A 104 12.03 -21.50 -10.62
N PRO A 105 13.13 -21.05 -11.27
CA PRO A 105 13.75 -19.77 -10.95
C PRO A 105 12.76 -18.59 -11.02
N THR A 106 11.89 -18.57 -12.03
CA THR A 106 10.87 -17.53 -12.21
C THR A 106 9.81 -17.55 -11.11
N ALA A 107 9.32 -18.74 -10.73
CA ALA A 107 8.34 -18.87 -9.66
C ALA A 107 8.92 -18.44 -8.30
N LEU A 108 10.16 -18.85 -7.99
CA LEU A 108 10.85 -18.44 -6.77
C LEU A 108 11.16 -16.94 -6.77
N ARG A 109 11.45 -16.34 -7.93
CA ARG A 109 11.59 -14.90 -8.09
C ARG A 109 10.30 -14.18 -7.70
N MET A 110 9.15 -14.60 -8.27
CA MET A 110 7.84 -14.03 -7.92
C MET A 110 7.55 -14.11 -6.42
N VAL A 111 7.83 -15.26 -5.79
CA VAL A 111 7.64 -15.46 -4.34
C VAL A 111 8.49 -14.48 -3.53
N ARG A 112 9.77 -14.31 -3.88
CA ARG A 112 10.68 -13.35 -3.22
C ARG A 112 10.20 -11.91 -3.42
N THR A 113 9.71 -11.56 -4.60
CA THR A 113 9.17 -10.23 -4.90
C THR A 113 7.91 -9.95 -4.09
N CYS A 114 7.00 -10.92 -3.96
CA CYS A 114 5.82 -10.80 -3.11
C CYS A 114 6.19 -10.58 -1.64
N TRP A 115 7.17 -11.34 -1.13
CA TRP A 115 7.69 -11.14 0.23
C TRP A 115 8.37 -9.78 0.40
N LEU A 116 9.17 -9.34 -0.57
CA LEU A 116 9.83 -8.03 -0.53
C LEU A 116 8.80 -6.89 -0.53
N TYR A 117 7.76 -7.00 -1.35
CA TYR A 117 6.65 -6.07 -1.35
C TYR A 117 5.93 -6.06 0.01
N TYR A 118 5.64 -7.22 0.59
CA TYR A 118 5.08 -7.32 1.95
C TYR A 118 5.98 -6.63 2.98
N PHE A 119 7.29 -6.90 2.96
CA PHE A 119 8.25 -6.30 3.88
C PHE A 119 8.35 -4.78 3.69
N SER A 120 8.26 -4.29 2.45
CA SER A 120 8.27 -2.85 2.15
C SER A 120 7.13 -2.11 2.85
N LYS A 121 5.97 -2.74 3.06
CA LYS A 121 4.84 -2.12 3.78
C LYS A 121 5.19 -1.80 5.25
N PHE A 122 6.10 -2.55 5.88
CA PHE A 122 6.60 -2.22 7.22
C PHE A 122 7.58 -1.05 7.20
N ILE A 123 8.41 -0.95 6.16
CA ILE A 123 9.30 0.20 5.96
C ILE A 123 8.45 1.47 5.83
N GLU A 124 7.34 1.39 5.09
CA GLU A 124 6.41 2.50 4.88
C GLU A 124 5.67 2.97 6.16
N LEU A 125 5.68 2.19 7.24
CA LEU A 125 5.16 2.64 8.56
C LEU A 125 5.98 3.83 9.11
N LEU A 126 7.21 4.02 8.64
CA LEU A 126 8.04 5.17 9.00
C LEU A 126 7.42 6.50 8.54
N ASP A 127 6.59 6.52 7.50
CA ASP A 127 5.88 7.73 7.04
C ASP A 127 5.12 8.39 8.19
N THR A 128 4.34 7.59 8.89
CA THR A 128 3.49 8.03 10.00
C THR A 128 4.31 8.38 11.22
N ILE A 129 5.40 7.66 11.46
CA ILE A 129 6.36 7.98 12.52
C ILE A 129 6.97 9.37 12.27
N PHE A 130 7.35 9.68 11.03
CA PHE A 130 7.81 11.03 10.67
C PHE A 130 6.73 12.09 10.88
N PHE A 131 5.45 11.80 10.61
CA PHE A 131 4.36 12.74 10.88
C PHE A 131 4.20 13.04 12.38
N VAL A 132 4.28 12.01 13.23
CA VAL A 132 4.23 12.17 14.69
C VAL A 132 5.40 13.03 15.18
N LEU A 133 6.64 12.65 14.83
CA LEU A 133 7.85 13.33 15.30
C LEU A 133 7.95 14.78 14.81
N ARG A 134 7.31 15.11 13.68
CA ARG A 134 7.26 16.48 13.13
C ARG A 134 6.02 17.27 13.55
N LYS A 135 5.17 16.70 14.43
CA LYS A 135 3.89 17.28 14.86
C LYS A 135 3.01 17.67 13.67
N LYS A 136 2.91 16.78 12.68
CA LYS A 136 2.07 16.92 11.47
C LYS A 136 0.82 16.04 11.56
N GLU A 137 0.13 16.12 12.69
CA GLU A 137 -1.05 15.29 12.99
C GLU A 137 -2.17 15.42 11.94
N GLY A 138 -2.30 16.58 11.28
CA GLY A 138 -3.25 16.73 10.16
C GLY A 138 -3.00 15.80 8.95
N GLN A 139 -1.83 15.16 8.88
CA GLN A 139 -1.50 14.12 7.89
C GLN A 139 -1.84 12.70 8.36
N ILE A 140 -1.98 12.48 9.68
CA ILE A 140 -2.35 11.19 10.28
C ILE A 140 -3.88 11.06 10.22
N THR A 141 -4.39 10.79 9.02
CA THR A 141 -5.83 10.61 8.81
C THR A 141 -6.23 9.16 9.03
N PHE A 142 -7.54 8.93 9.27
CA PHE A 142 -8.11 7.58 9.30
C PHE A 142 -7.73 6.77 8.06
N LEU A 143 -7.84 7.38 6.87
CA LEU A 143 -7.47 6.76 5.59
C LEU A 143 -6.01 6.27 5.61
N HIS A 144 -5.08 7.11 6.08
CA HIS A 144 -3.66 6.79 6.09
C HIS A 144 -3.35 5.66 7.09
N VAL A 145 -3.85 5.76 8.33
CA VAL A 145 -3.60 4.73 9.35
C VAL A 145 -4.26 3.41 8.97
N LEU A 146 -5.49 3.43 8.45
CA LEU A 146 -6.19 2.24 7.96
C LEU A 146 -5.40 1.57 6.84
N HIS A 147 -4.98 2.32 5.83
CA HIS A 147 -4.18 1.81 4.71
C HIS A 147 -2.87 1.17 5.21
N HIS A 148 -2.04 1.90 5.97
CA HIS A 148 -0.76 1.41 6.43
C HIS A 148 -0.86 0.25 7.45
N SER A 149 -2.02 0.05 8.08
CA SER A 149 -2.23 -1.08 8.99
C SER A 149 -2.75 -2.32 8.25
N ILE A 150 -3.76 -2.14 7.40
CA ILE A 150 -4.46 -3.26 6.77
C ILE A 150 -3.63 -3.88 5.64
N MET A 151 -2.86 -3.07 4.90
CA MET A 151 -2.05 -3.53 3.78
C MET A 151 -0.98 -4.56 4.19
N PRO A 152 -0.07 -4.30 5.15
CA PRO A 152 0.86 -5.34 5.59
C PRO A 152 0.12 -6.54 6.18
N TRP A 153 -0.93 -6.31 6.99
CA TRP A 153 -1.64 -7.38 7.67
C TRP A 153 -2.24 -8.41 6.69
N THR A 154 -2.93 -7.95 5.64
CA THR A 154 -3.53 -8.84 4.64
C THR A 154 -2.50 -9.43 3.68
N TRP A 155 -1.46 -8.67 3.33
CA TRP A 155 -0.41 -9.14 2.41
C TRP A 155 0.31 -10.39 2.92
N TRP A 156 0.42 -10.56 4.24
CA TRP A 156 0.96 -11.79 4.82
C TRP A 156 0.24 -13.04 4.34
N PHE A 157 -1.10 -13.01 4.28
CA PHE A 157 -1.88 -14.14 3.78
C PHE A 157 -1.64 -14.36 2.27
N GLY A 158 -1.53 -13.28 1.50
CA GLY A 158 -1.15 -13.34 0.09
C GLY A 158 0.20 -14.03 -0.12
N VAL A 159 1.24 -13.62 0.62
CA VAL A 159 2.58 -14.24 0.54
C VAL A 159 2.56 -15.68 1.05
N LYS A 160 1.83 -15.96 2.14
CA LYS A 160 1.79 -17.28 2.77
C LYS A 160 1.10 -18.32 1.90
N PHE A 161 0.10 -17.92 1.12
CA PHE A 161 -0.78 -18.85 0.41
C PHE A 161 -0.71 -18.68 -1.11
N ALA A 162 -0.76 -17.45 -1.62
CA ALA A 162 -0.96 -17.15 -3.04
C ALA A 162 0.09 -16.17 -3.60
N ALA A 163 1.37 -16.45 -3.38
CA ALA A 163 2.47 -15.59 -3.82
C ALA A 163 2.72 -15.69 -5.34
N GLY A 164 1.88 -15.03 -6.14
CA GLY A 164 2.00 -14.95 -7.60
C GLY A 164 0.65 -14.76 -8.30
N GLY A 165 0.65 -14.89 -9.62
CA GLY A 165 -0.54 -14.83 -10.45
C GLY A 165 -1.24 -13.48 -10.43
N LEU A 166 -2.52 -13.48 -10.82
CA LEU A 166 -3.36 -12.30 -11.02
C LEU A 166 -3.52 -11.47 -9.74
N GLY A 167 -3.38 -12.09 -8.56
CA GLY A 167 -3.40 -11.42 -7.26
C GLY A 167 -2.25 -10.43 -7.05
N THR A 168 -1.18 -10.48 -7.85
CA THR A 168 -0.03 -9.57 -7.70
C THR A 168 -0.09 -8.30 -8.56
N PHE A 169 -1.11 -8.17 -9.42
CA PHE A 169 -1.24 -7.04 -10.35
C PHE A 169 -1.29 -5.70 -9.63
N HIS A 170 -2.04 -5.63 -8.53
CA HIS A 170 -2.16 -4.42 -7.74
C HIS A 170 -0.84 -4.04 -7.05
N ALA A 171 0.03 -5.00 -6.76
CA ALA A 171 1.35 -4.75 -6.21
C ALA A 171 2.27 -4.10 -7.24
N LEU A 172 2.25 -4.61 -8.48
CA LEU A 172 2.98 -4.03 -9.60
C LEU A 172 2.57 -2.57 -9.83
N LEU A 173 1.26 -2.31 -9.96
CA LEU A 173 0.75 -0.95 -10.13
C LEU A 173 1.06 -0.06 -8.92
N ASN A 174 0.94 -0.58 -7.69
CA ASN A 174 1.26 0.18 -6.50
C ASN A 174 2.74 0.59 -6.46
N CYS A 175 3.66 -0.28 -6.85
CA CYS A 175 5.09 0.06 -6.93
C CYS A 175 5.31 1.21 -7.92
N ILE A 176 4.68 1.17 -9.10
CA ILE A 176 4.78 2.24 -10.11
C ILE A 176 4.29 3.58 -9.54
N VAL A 177 3.14 3.57 -8.86
CA VAL A 177 2.60 4.78 -8.22
C VAL A 177 3.48 5.24 -7.05
N HIS A 178 4.08 4.31 -6.30
CA HIS A 178 4.99 4.63 -5.20
C HIS A 178 6.28 5.31 -5.69
N ILE A 179 6.82 4.93 -6.86
CA ILE A 179 7.93 5.66 -7.50
C ILE A 179 7.56 7.15 -7.65
N ILE A 180 6.37 7.44 -8.16
CA ILE A 180 5.90 8.81 -8.39
C ILE A 180 5.64 9.54 -7.07
N MET A 181 4.93 8.88 -6.14
CA MET A 181 4.54 9.46 -4.85
C MET A 181 5.77 9.76 -3.96
N TYR A 182 6.68 8.81 -3.79
CA TYR A 182 7.88 9.01 -2.97
C TYR A 182 8.89 9.94 -3.64
N SER A 183 8.92 10.03 -4.98
CA SER A 183 9.71 11.07 -5.65
C SER A 183 9.20 12.47 -5.28
N TYR A 184 7.88 12.67 -5.26
CA TYR A 184 7.29 13.93 -4.79
C TYR A 184 7.64 14.23 -3.33
N TYR A 185 7.55 13.24 -2.43
CA TYR A 185 7.89 13.42 -1.02
C TYR A 185 9.39 13.65 -0.78
N GLY A 186 10.25 13.01 -1.57
CA GLY A 186 11.69 13.27 -1.60
C GLY A 186 11.98 14.71 -1.98
N LEU A 187 11.40 15.19 -3.09
CA LEU A 187 11.53 16.59 -3.54
C LEU A 187 10.96 17.59 -2.51
N CYS A 188 9.85 17.25 -1.85
CA CYS A 188 9.33 18.06 -0.74
C CYS A 188 10.33 18.17 0.43
N SER A 189 11.08 17.10 0.70
CA SER A 189 12.01 17.06 1.84
C SER A 189 13.24 17.94 1.61
N LEU A 190 13.62 18.19 0.35
CA LEU A 190 14.67 19.15 -0.03
C LEU A 190 14.32 20.60 0.32
N GLY A 191 13.03 20.91 0.49
CA GLY A 191 12.54 22.13 1.16
C GLY A 191 12.01 23.23 0.26
N PRO A 192 11.87 24.46 0.80
CA PRO A 192 11.07 25.52 0.19
C PRO A 192 11.48 25.93 -1.23
N ALA A 193 12.78 25.88 -1.53
CA ALA A 193 13.30 26.20 -2.85
C ALA A 193 12.72 25.28 -3.96
N TYR A 194 12.34 24.05 -3.60
CA TYR A 194 11.81 23.06 -4.53
C TYR A 194 10.28 23.07 -4.64
N TYR A 195 9.57 23.68 -3.68
CA TYR A 195 8.10 23.69 -3.67
C TYR A 195 7.48 24.32 -4.92
N LYS A 196 8.17 25.29 -5.53
CA LYS A 196 7.73 25.94 -6.78
C LYS A 196 7.60 24.96 -7.96
N TYR A 197 8.34 23.85 -7.95
CA TYR A 197 8.31 22.84 -9.02
C TYR A 197 7.25 21.75 -8.79
N LEU A 198 6.58 21.74 -7.63
CA LEU A 198 5.66 20.68 -7.20
C LEU A 198 4.19 21.00 -7.50
N TRP A 199 3.93 21.61 -8.65
CA TRP A 199 2.58 21.99 -9.11
C TRP A 199 1.68 20.79 -9.38
N TRP A 200 2.26 19.63 -9.68
CA TRP A 200 1.57 18.41 -10.09
C TRP A 200 1.00 17.56 -8.93
N LYS A 201 0.92 18.12 -7.71
CA LYS A 201 0.29 17.46 -6.55
C LYS A 201 -1.12 16.91 -6.86
N LYS A 202 -1.92 17.64 -7.63
CA LYS A 202 -3.29 17.19 -8.02
C LYS A 202 -3.25 15.94 -8.91
N HIS A 203 -2.30 15.88 -9.85
CA HIS A 203 -2.15 14.74 -10.75
C HIS A 203 -1.75 13.47 -10.01
N MET A 204 -1.03 13.56 -8.89
CA MET A 204 -0.72 12.40 -8.06
C MET A 204 -1.99 11.70 -7.53
N THR A 205 -2.93 12.47 -6.97
CA THR A 205 -4.19 11.90 -6.49
C THR A 205 -5.01 11.31 -7.65
N SER A 206 -4.95 11.92 -8.84
CA SER A 206 -5.57 11.34 -10.05
C SER A 206 -4.94 10.01 -10.43
N ILE A 207 -3.60 9.89 -10.39
CA ILE A 207 -2.89 8.65 -10.68
C ILE A 207 -3.27 7.55 -9.68
N GLN A 208 -3.40 7.89 -8.38
CA GLN A 208 -3.86 6.95 -7.35
C GLN A 208 -5.29 6.48 -7.60
N LEU A 209 -6.20 7.38 -8.01
CA LEU A 209 -7.57 7.00 -8.37
C LEU A 209 -7.61 6.06 -9.59
N VAL A 210 -6.82 6.37 -10.63
CA VAL A 210 -6.68 5.50 -11.81
C VAL A 210 -6.11 4.14 -11.42
N GLN A 211 -5.13 4.09 -10.50
CA GLN A 211 -4.59 2.83 -9.98
C GLN A 211 -5.69 1.97 -9.35
N PHE A 212 -6.49 2.52 -8.43
CA PHE A 212 -7.58 1.75 -7.80
C PHE A 212 -8.62 1.29 -8.80
N LEU A 213 -8.98 2.13 -9.79
CA LEU A 213 -9.88 1.74 -10.86
C LEU A 213 -9.32 0.57 -11.68
N MET A 214 -8.06 0.65 -12.12
CA MET A 214 -7.40 -0.42 -12.87
C MET A 214 -7.34 -1.73 -12.09
N VAL A 215 -7.01 -1.66 -10.79
CA VAL A 215 -6.98 -2.83 -9.91
C VAL A 215 -8.35 -3.47 -9.77
N THR A 216 -9.39 -2.67 -9.51
CA THR A 216 -10.77 -3.16 -9.37
C THR A 216 -11.29 -3.77 -10.66
N VAL A 217 -11.00 -3.16 -11.81
CA VAL A 217 -11.37 -3.70 -13.12
C VAL A 217 -10.65 -5.01 -13.40
N HIS A 218 -9.32 -5.06 -13.27
CA HIS A 218 -8.51 -6.27 -13.53
C HIS A 218 -8.97 -7.44 -12.68
N VAL A 219 -9.11 -7.23 -11.36
CA VAL A 219 -9.53 -8.32 -10.48
C VAL A 219 -11.01 -8.70 -10.70
N GLY A 220 -11.83 -7.74 -11.13
CA GLY A 220 -13.25 -7.95 -11.47
C GLY A 220 -13.46 -8.82 -12.70
N GLN A 221 -12.46 -8.94 -13.59
CA GLN A 221 -12.54 -9.78 -14.79
C GLN A 221 -12.83 -11.25 -14.46
N ILE A 222 -12.41 -11.74 -13.29
CA ILE A 222 -12.64 -13.13 -12.87
C ILE A 222 -14.12 -13.50 -12.79
N TYR A 223 -15.00 -12.52 -12.51
CA TYR A 223 -16.45 -12.75 -12.41
C TYR A 223 -17.11 -12.91 -13.79
N PHE A 224 -16.37 -12.62 -14.86
CA PHE A 224 -16.80 -12.75 -16.25
C PHE A 224 -15.99 -13.83 -17.00
N MET A 225 -15.16 -14.61 -16.29
CA MET A 225 -14.39 -15.71 -16.86
C MET A 225 -15.00 -17.03 -16.42
N ASP A 226 -15.49 -17.81 -17.37
CA ASP A 226 -16.18 -19.08 -17.07
C ASP A 226 -15.21 -20.16 -16.54
N ASP A 227 -13.94 -20.15 -16.98
CA ASP A 227 -12.97 -21.23 -16.72
C ASP A 227 -11.65 -20.74 -16.11
N CYS A 228 -11.69 -19.96 -15.02
CA CYS A 228 -10.47 -19.55 -14.31
C CYS A 228 -10.25 -20.36 -13.01
N PRO A 229 -9.37 -21.38 -12.98
CA PRO A 229 -9.14 -22.21 -11.80
C PRO A 229 -8.17 -21.55 -10.82
N TYR A 230 -8.42 -20.29 -10.44
CA TYR A 230 -7.60 -19.60 -9.46
C TYR A 230 -7.76 -20.26 -8.08
N PRO A 231 -6.66 -20.70 -7.44
CA PRO A 231 -6.73 -21.59 -6.28
C PRO A 231 -7.37 -20.97 -5.04
N TYR A 232 -7.43 -19.63 -4.96
CA TYR A 232 -7.92 -18.90 -3.79
C TYR A 232 -8.85 -17.73 -4.15
N PRO A 233 -10.10 -17.99 -4.56
CA PRO A 233 -11.07 -16.93 -4.93
C PRO A 233 -11.32 -15.91 -3.81
N VAL A 234 -11.13 -16.31 -2.54
CA VAL A 234 -11.25 -15.41 -1.39
C VAL A 234 -10.29 -14.22 -1.45
N PHE A 235 -9.04 -14.41 -1.89
CA PHE A 235 -8.09 -13.29 -1.99
C PHE A 235 -8.49 -12.31 -3.08
N ILE A 236 -9.07 -12.81 -4.16
CA ILE A 236 -9.57 -11.97 -5.25
C ILE A 236 -10.74 -11.12 -4.76
N PHE A 237 -11.69 -11.71 -4.03
CA PHE A 237 -12.77 -10.95 -3.40
C PHE A 237 -12.24 -9.88 -2.43
N ILE A 238 -11.24 -10.19 -1.62
CA ILE A 238 -10.60 -9.21 -0.71
C ILE A 238 -9.94 -8.07 -1.49
N ILE A 239 -9.20 -8.37 -2.56
CA ILE A 239 -8.57 -7.35 -3.42
C ILE A 239 -9.63 -6.46 -4.05
N TRP A 240 -10.73 -7.02 -4.56
CA TRP A 240 -11.84 -6.28 -5.13
C TRP A 240 -12.52 -5.36 -4.10
N LEU A 241 -12.78 -5.89 -2.91
CA LEU A 241 -13.36 -5.15 -1.80
C LEU A 241 -12.46 -3.98 -1.39
N TYR A 242 -11.15 -4.21 -1.25
CA TYR A 242 -10.20 -3.17 -0.87
C TYR A 242 -10.02 -2.13 -1.98
N GLY A 243 -9.91 -2.56 -3.24
CA GLY A 243 -9.86 -1.66 -4.39
C GLY A 243 -11.08 -0.73 -4.44
N SER A 244 -12.27 -1.28 -4.23
CA SER A 244 -13.52 -0.51 -4.18
C SER A 244 -13.59 0.42 -2.95
N MET A 245 -13.22 -0.08 -1.77
CA MET A 245 -13.18 0.72 -0.53
C MET A 245 -12.22 1.91 -0.65
N PHE A 246 -10.99 1.67 -1.11
CA PHE A 246 -10.01 2.74 -1.28
C PHE A 246 -10.39 3.70 -2.38
N LEU A 247 -11.00 3.23 -3.48
CA LEU A 247 -11.53 4.11 -4.51
C LEU A 247 -12.55 5.10 -3.93
N ILE A 248 -13.52 4.61 -3.13
CA ILE A 248 -14.53 5.46 -2.47
C ILE A 248 -13.87 6.45 -1.50
N LEU A 249 -12.93 5.98 -0.67
CA LEU A 249 -12.24 6.84 0.29
C LEU A 249 -11.40 7.93 -0.40
N PHE A 250 -10.74 7.61 -1.52
CA PHE A 250 -9.96 8.59 -2.29
C PHE A 250 -10.85 9.56 -3.07
N LEU A 251 -12.02 9.13 -3.56
CA LEU A 251 -13.02 10.02 -4.14
C LEU A 251 -13.56 11.00 -3.10
N HIS A 252 -13.85 10.51 -1.89
CA HIS A 252 -14.23 11.35 -0.76
C HIS A 252 -13.11 12.35 -0.40
N PHE A 253 -11.85 11.89 -0.34
CA PHE A 253 -10.71 12.78 -0.14
C PHE A 253 -10.61 13.85 -1.24
N TRP A 254 -10.78 13.47 -2.51
CA TRP A 254 -10.74 14.40 -3.64
C TRP A 254 -11.80 15.50 -3.51
N TYR A 255 -13.05 15.10 -3.21
CA TYR A 255 -14.16 16.01 -3.02
C TYR A 255 -13.87 17.04 -1.92
N HIS A 256 -13.40 16.59 -0.77
CA HIS A 256 -13.09 17.49 0.36
C HIS A 256 -11.85 18.36 0.12
N ALA A 257 -10.78 17.77 -0.41
CA ALA A 257 -9.51 18.46 -0.59
C ALA A 257 -9.54 19.50 -1.73
N TYR A 258 -10.16 19.14 -2.87
CA TYR A 258 -10.07 19.92 -4.10
C TYR A 258 -11.39 20.59 -4.50
N THR A 259 -12.52 19.89 -4.41
CA THR A 259 -13.82 20.46 -4.80
C THR A 259 -14.33 21.45 -3.75
N ARG A 260 -14.25 21.09 -2.46
CA ARG A 260 -14.57 21.99 -1.34
C ARG A 260 -13.42 22.90 -0.90
N GLY A 261 -12.24 22.74 -1.49
CA GLY A 261 -11.08 23.60 -1.25
C GLY A 261 -10.50 23.56 0.16
N GLN A 262 -10.66 22.47 0.93
CA GLN A 262 -10.12 22.39 2.29
C GLN A 262 -8.60 22.14 2.33
N ARG A 263 -8.00 21.65 1.23
CA ARG A 263 -6.55 21.38 1.11
C ARG A 263 -6.02 21.75 -0.29
N PRO A 264 -6.12 23.02 -0.72
CA PRO A 264 -5.63 23.42 -2.04
C PRO A 264 -4.13 23.14 -2.15
N PRO A 265 -3.60 22.92 -3.38
CA PRO A 265 -2.15 23.00 -3.61
C PRO A 265 -1.65 24.32 -3.03
N LYS A 266 -0.42 24.36 -2.51
CA LYS A 266 0.21 25.63 -2.15
C LYS A 266 0.49 26.38 -3.45
N THR A 267 -0.53 27.01 -4.04
CA THR A 267 -0.32 28.10 -4.97
C THR A 267 0.45 29.16 -4.19
N MET A 268 1.55 29.65 -4.77
CA MET A 268 2.25 30.84 -4.27
C MET A 268 1.18 31.88 -3.97
N LYS A 269 1.06 32.29 -2.70
CA LYS A 269 0.34 33.52 -2.36
C LYS A 269 1.11 34.65 -3.04
N ASN A 270 0.75 34.97 -4.28
CA ASN A 270 0.92 36.34 -4.74
C ASN A 270 -0.05 37.15 -3.87
N GLY A 271 0.54 38.00 -3.04
CA GLY A 271 -0.18 38.78 -2.05
C GLY A 271 -1.21 39.67 -2.72
N ILE A 272 -2.48 39.36 -2.56
CA ILE A 272 -3.54 40.35 -2.47
C ILE A 272 -4.45 39.89 -1.34
N SER A 273 -4.18 40.44 -0.17
CA SER A 273 -5.17 40.61 0.88
C SER A 273 -6.34 41.39 0.28
N LYS A 274 -7.49 40.77 0.08
CA LYS A 274 -8.75 41.52 0.09
C LYS A 274 -9.23 41.50 1.53
N SER A 275 -9.09 42.64 2.23
CA SER A 275 -9.93 42.90 3.40
C SER A 275 -11.37 42.81 2.92
N LYS A 276 -12.20 42.10 3.68
CA LYS A 276 -13.63 42.33 3.64
C LYS A 276 -13.91 43.25 4.81
N ASP A 277 -13.95 44.54 4.50
CA ASP A 277 -14.68 45.52 5.28
C ASP A 277 -16.12 45.57 4.77
N HIS A 278 -17.05 45.73 5.74
CA HIS A 278 -18.51 45.83 5.67
C HIS A 278 -19.29 44.50 5.64
#